data_AF-A0A142JSL9-F1
#
_entry.id   AF-A0A142JSL9-F1
#
_cell.length_a   1.000
_cell.length_b   1.000
_cell.length_c   1.000
_cell.angle_alpha   90.00
_cell.angle_beta   90.00
_cell.angle_gamma   90.00
#
_symmetry.space_group_name_H-M   'P 1'
#
loop_
_entity.id
_entity.type
_entity.pdbx_description
1 polymer ?
#
loop_
_entity_poly.entity_id
_entity_poly.type
_entity_poly.pdbx_seq_one_letter_code
_entity_poly.pdbx_strand_id
1 'polypeptide(L)'
;MLRRAAVSGTCASLLSTGMLACGGSVDCGSAFAPVNAVSHWIWGDRAIHTNRPSVRHTVLGYVIHHAMSVFWAAFYEGAMAVSATHGDAHPGARPAAYPTTPTRVLGGLVIAGIACFVDLKCTPHRLTPGFERRLSPGMLALVYVAFGLALPLGAMLLRHAGKRA
;
A
#
# COMPACT_ATOMS: atom_id res chain seq x y z
N MET A 1 10.51 -12.03 7.57
CA MET A 1 10.35 -10.70 6.96
C MET A 1 9.61 -10.78 5.63
N LEU A 2 10.19 -11.36 4.58
CA LEU A 2 9.59 -11.41 3.22
C LEU A 2 8.16 -11.95 3.15
N ARG A 3 7.87 -13.10 3.80
CA ARG A 3 6.51 -13.65 3.85
C ARG A 3 5.49 -12.69 4.48
N ARG A 4 5.89 -11.93 5.50
CA ARG A 4 5.00 -10.96 6.15
C ARG A 4 4.77 -9.75 5.24
N ALA A 5 5.83 -9.23 4.63
CA ALA A 5 5.74 -8.14 3.66
C ALA A 5 4.84 -8.50 2.47
N ALA A 6 4.93 -9.72 1.95
CA ALA A 6 4.04 -10.21 0.89
C ALA A 6 2.57 -10.21 1.33
N VAL A 7 2.24 -10.71 2.53
CA VAL A 7 0.86 -10.74 3.03
C VAL A 7 0.34 -9.33 3.34
N SER A 8 1.09 -8.54 4.10
CA SER A 8 0.73 -7.16 4.46
C SER A 8 0.61 -6.28 3.22
N GLY A 9 1.52 -6.42 2.26
CA GLY A 9 1.48 -5.74 0.97
C GLY A 9 0.32 -6.19 0.08
N THR A 10 -0.08 -7.47 0.13
CA THR A 10 -1.27 -7.96 -0.56
C THR A 10 -2.54 -7.33 0.03
N CYS A 11 -2.66 -7.29 1.36
CA CYS A 11 -3.79 -6.60 2.01
C CYS A 11 -3.84 -5.11 1.62
N ALA A 12 -2.69 -4.43 1.67
CA ALA A 12 -2.58 -3.02 1.30
C ALA A 12 -2.93 -2.78 -0.17
N SER A 13 -2.42 -3.62 -1.08
CA SER A 13 -2.74 -3.61 -2.50
C SER A 13 -4.23 -3.76 -2.76
N LEU A 14 -4.88 -4.78 -2.17
CA LEU A 14 -6.30 -5.03 -2.38
C LEU A 14 -7.18 -3.88 -1.85
N LEU A 15 -6.94 -3.41 -0.62
CA LEU A 15 -7.77 -2.36 -0.04
C LEU A 15 -7.59 -1.02 -0.76
N SER A 16 -6.34 -0.65 -1.08
CA SER A 16 -6.07 0.57 -1.85
C SER A 16 -6.58 0.48 -3.28
N THR A 17 -6.54 -0.68 -3.93
CA THR A 17 -7.13 -0.90 -5.27
C THR A 17 -8.65 -0.75 -5.22
N GLY A 18 -9.32 -1.24 -4.18
CA GLY A 18 -10.74 -1.01 -3.97
C GLY A 18 -11.05 0.49 -3.83
N MET A 19 -10.20 1.22 -3.10
CA MET A 19 -10.35 2.68 -2.97
C MET A 19 -10.06 3.42 -4.28
N LEU A 20 -9.09 2.97 -5.08
CA LEU A 20 -8.83 3.46 -6.43
C LEU A 20 -10.06 3.24 -7.33
N ALA A 21 -10.70 2.08 -7.26
CA ALA A 21 -11.92 1.79 -8.02
C ALA A 21 -13.10 2.67 -7.60
N CYS A 22 -13.26 2.89 -6.29
CA CYS A 22 -14.26 3.81 -5.75
C CYS A 22 -14.03 5.24 -6.25
N GLY A 23 -12.82 5.77 -6.05
CA GLY A 23 -12.43 7.11 -6.52
C GLY A 23 -12.55 7.26 -8.03
N GLY A 24 -12.15 6.24 -8.79
CA GLY A 24 -12.26 6.28 -10.25
C GLY A 24 -13.72 6.37 -10.72
N SER A 25 -14.63 5.67 -10.04
CA SER A 25 -16.06 5.74 -10.32
C SER A 25 -16.65 7.11 -9.99
N VAL A 26 -16.22 7.73 -8.88
CA VAL A 26 -16.70 9.04 -8.41
C VAL A 26 -16.13 10.19 -9.26
N ASP A 27 -14.81 10.22 -9.46
CA ASP A 27 -14.11 11.38 -10.01
C ASP A 27 -13.99 11.36 -11.54
N CYS A 28 -14.01 10.18 -12.17
CA CYS A 28 -13.78 10.07 -13.61
C CYS A 28 -14.67 9.05 -14.35
N GLY A 29 -15.73 8.55 -13.70
CA GLY A 29 -16.72 7.66 -14.28
C GLY A 29 -16.20 6.27 -14.66
N SER A 30 -15.04 5.84 -14.13
CA SER A 30 -14.50 4.50 -14.39
C SER A 30 -13.71 3.94 -13.20
N ALA A 31 -14.16 2.79 -12.70
CA ALA A 31 -13.46 2.03 -11.67
C ALA A 31 -12.07 1.53 -12.09
N PHE A 32 -11.79 1.43 -13.39
CA PHE A 32 -10.53 0.88 -13.89
C PHE A 32 -9.51 1.96 -14.24
N ALA A 33 -9.96 3.20 -14.49
CA ALA A 33 -9.09 4.26 -14.99
C ALA A 33 -7.89 4.57 -14.07
N PRO A 34 -8.04 4.62 -12.73
CA PRO A 34 -6.89 4.87 -11.85
C PRO A 34 -5.88 3.73 -11.86
N VAL A 35 -6.33 2.46 -11.91
CA VAL A 35 -5.43 1.30 -11.99
C VAL A 35 -4.74 1.23 -13.35
N ASN A 36 -5.49 1.51 -14.43
CA ASN A 36 -4.94 1.60 -15.78
C ASN A 36 -3.83 2.66 -15.86
N ALA A 37 -4.02 3.79 -15.19
CA ALA A 37 -3.06 4.89 -15.19
C ALA A 37 -1.68 4.43 -14.72
N VAL A 38 -1.57 3.49 -13.76
CA VAL A 38 -0.29 2.94 -13.27
C VAL A 38 0.58 2.34 -14.38
N SER A 39 -0.04 1.77 -15.41
CA SER A 39 0.70 1.22 -16.56
C SER A 39 1.40 2.28 -17.43
N HIS A 40 1.24 3.58 -17.12
CA HIS A 40 1.95 4.67 -17.81
C HIS A 40 3.46 4.60 -17.65
N TRP A 41 3.97 3.87 -16.64
CA TRP A 41 5.39 3.54 -16.54
C TRP A 41 5.95 2.95 -17.84
N ILE A 42 5.15 2.10 -18.50
CA ILE A 42 5.51 1.42 -19.76
C ILE A 42 4.90 2.13 -20.97
N TRP A 43 3.65 2.61 -20.85
CA TRP A 43 2.87 3.08 -22.00
C TRP A 43 2.77 4.60 -22.11
N GLY A 44 3.38 5.35 -21.20
CA GLY A 44 3.29 6.81 -21.12
C GLY A 44 1.84 7.30 -21.00
N ASP A 45 1.59 8.51 -21.50
CA ASP A 45 0.32 9.23 -21.32
C ASP A 45 -0.90 8.49 -21.89
N ARG A 46 -0.70 7.56 -22.84
CA ARG A 46 -1.79 6.73 -23.37
C ARG A 46 -2.54 5.97 -22.28
N ALA A 47 -1.83 5.50 -21.25
CA ALA A 47 -2.44 4.78 -20.13
C ALA A 47 -3.39 5.67 -19.31
N ILE A 48 -3.12 6.99 -19.23
CA ILE A 48 -3.90 7.96 -18.45
C ILE A 48 -5.27 8.20 -19.08
N HIS A 49 -5.40 8.03 -20.39
CA HIS A 49 -6.66 8.20 -21.10
C HIS A 49 -7.48 6.90 -21.23
N THR A 50 -7.01 5.79 -20.66
CA THR A 50 -7.66 4.48 -20.83
C THR A 50 -8.67 4.22 -19.70
N ASN A 51 -9.97 4.25 -20.03
CA ASN A 51 -11.05 4.01 -19.07
C ASN A 51 -11.56 2.56 -19.03
N ARG A 52 -11.34 1.77 -20.08
CA ARG A 52 -11.87 0.39 -20.18
C ARG A 52 -10.87 -0.62 -19.59
N PRO A 53 -11.35 -1.74 -19.02
CA PRO A 53 -10.47 -2.79 -18.55
C PRO A 53 -9.71 -3.42 -19.73
N SER A 54 -8.43 -3.71 -19.56
CA SER A 54 -7.60 -4.41 -20.54
C SER A 54 -6.41 -5.10 -19.89
N VAL A 55 -5.91 -6.20 -20.46
CA VAL A 55 -4.70 -6.87 -19.94
C VAL A 55 -3.50 -5.90 -19.91
N ARG A 56 -3.34 -5.14 -21.00
CA ARG A 56 -2.21 -4.21 -21.19
C ARG A 56 -2.14 -3.11 -20.13
N HIS A 57 -3.28 -2.62 -19.64
CA HIS A 57 -3.32 -1.49 -18.70
C HIS A 57 -3.79 -1.90 -17.30
N THR A 58 -4.86 -2.69 -17.19
CA THR A 58 -5.45 -3.06 -15.89
C THR A 58 -4.63 -4.12 -15.19
N VAL A 59 -4.31 -5.22 -15.87
CA VAL A 59 -3.52 -6.30 -15.25
C VAL A 59 -2.10 -5.80 -14.97
N LEU A 60 -1.46 -5.17 -15.97
CA LEU A 60 -0.13 -4.61 -15.78
C LEU A 60 -0.10 -3.53 -14.69
N GLY A 61 -1.06 -2.59 -14.70
CA GLY A 61 -1.16 -1.54 -13.70
C GLY A 61 -1.37 -2.10 -12.30
N TYR A 62 -2.23 -3.12 -12.15
CA TYR A 62 -2.41 -3.81 -10.87
C TYR A 62 -1.15 -4.55 -10.42
N VAL A 63 -0.42 -5.23 -11.32
CA VAL A 63 0.84 -5.91 -10.98
C VAL A 63 1.89 -4.91 -10.46
N ILE A 64 2.04 -3.75 -11.12
CA ILE A 64 2.94 -2.68 -10.66
C ILE A 64 2.48 -2.16 -9.30
N HIS A 65 1.20 -1.82 -9.15
CA HIS A 65 0.64 -1.35 -7.88
C HIS A 65 0.84 -2.35 -6.74
N HIS A 66 0.63 -3.63 -7.02
CA HIS A 66 0.84 -4.73 -6.07
C HIS A 66 2.32 -4.88 -5.69
N ALA A 67 3.23 -4.87 -6.67
CA ALA A 67 4.66 -4.94 -6.41
C ALA A 67 5.14 -3.78 -5.53
N MET A 68 4.69 -2.55 -5.83
CA MET A 68 4.99 -1.37 -5.01
C MET A 68 4.36 -1.46 -3.61
N SER A 69 3.17 -2.04 -3.49
CA SER A 69 2.54 -2.28 -2.19
C SER A 69 3.35 -3.25 -1.32
N VAL A 70 3.87 -4.33 -1.91
CA VAL A 70 4.75 -5.29 -1.21
C VAL A 70 6.09 -4.64 -0.86
N PHE A 71 6.66 -3.84 -1.75
CA PHE A 71 7.87 -3.06 -1.49
C PHE A 71 7.71 -2.17 -0.26
N TRP A 72 6.67 -1.34 -0.20
CA TRP A 72 6.40 -0.48 0.96
C TRP A 72 6.06 -1.27 2.23
N ALA A 73 5.36 -2.40 2.10
CA ALA A 73 5.09 -3.29 3.23
C ALA A 73 6.37 -3.90 3.84
N ALA A 74 7.45 -4.05 3.06
CA ALA A 74 8.73 -4.51 3.60
C ALA A 74 9.33 -3.50 4.59
N PHE A 75 9.22 -2.19 4.31
CA PHE A 75 9.65 -1.14 5.25
C PHE A 75 8.79 -1.12 6.51
N TYR A 76 7.48 -1.27 6.35
CA TYR A 76 6.56 -1.39 7.48
C TYR A 76 6.91 -2.57 8.40
N GLU A 77 7.03 -3.79 7.85
CA GLU A 77 7.37 -4.97 8.63
C GLU A 77 8.77 -4.88 9.24
N GLY A 78 9.73 -4.28 8.53
CA GLY A 78 11.07 -3.99 9.04
C GLY A 78 11.04 -3.06 10.25
N ALA A 79 10.32 -1.93 10.15
CA ALA A 79 10.15 -1.00 11.26
C ALA A 79 9.49 -1.67 12.47
N MET A 80 8.42 -2.43 12.25
CA MET A 80 7.74 -3.17 13.32
C MET A 80 8.63 -4.24 13.99
N ALA A 81 9.57 -4.82 13.24
CA ALA A 81 10.54 -5.76 13.80
C ALA A 81 11.62 -5.06 14.63
N VAL A 82 12.14 -3.93 14.16
CA VAL A 82 13.15 -3.13 14.90
C VAL A 82 12.56 -2.57 16.20
N SER A 83 11.33 -2.06 16.17
CA SER A 83 10.66 -1.59 17.39
C SER A 83 10.41 -2.71 18.40
N ALA A 84 10.21 -3.95 17.94
CA ALA A 84 10.06 -5.11 18.81
C ALA A 84 11.39 -5.58 19.42
N THR A 85 12.55 -5.27 18.82
CA THR A 85 13.87 -5.63 19.37
C THR A 85 14.46 -4.55 20.29
N HIS A 86 14.04 -3.29 20.17
CA HIS A 86 14.50 -2.18 21.02
C HIS A 86 13.70 -2.03 22.32
N GLY A 87 12.65 -2.83 22.51
CA GLY A 87 11.99 -2.99 23.81
C GLY A 87 12.85 -3.83 24.75
N ASP A 88 13.70 -3.15 25.51
CA ASP A 88 14.47 -3.60 26.67
C ASP A 88 15.73 -4.47 26.42
N ALA A 89 16.86 -3.77 26.23
CA ALA A 89 18.20 -4.30 26.50
C ALA A 89 18.58 -4.16 27.99
N HIS A 90 17.66 -4.45 28.91
CA HIS A 90 17.96 -4.58 30.34
C HIS A 90 17.99 -6.06 30.75
N PRO A 91 19.06 -6.57 31.40
CA PRO A 91 19.14 -7.95 31.85
C PRO A 91 18.18 -8.14 33.03
N GLY A 92 16.92 -8.45 32.73
CA GLY A 92 15.82 -8.57 33.69
C GLY A 92 14.44 -8.16 33.15
N ALA A 93 14.36 -7.55 31.96
CA ALA A 93 13.10 -7.11 31.40
C ALA A 93 12.28 -8.27 30.78
N ARG A 94 10.95 -8.20 30.98
CA ARG A 94 9.96 -9.12 30.40
C ARG A 94 10.11 -9.15 28.87
N PRO A 95 9.83 -10.29 28.19
CA PRO A 95 9.99 -10.39 26.74
C PRO A 95 9.28 -9.23 26.04
N ALA A 96 10.02 -8.54 25.16
CA ALA A 96 9.60 -7.34 24.45
C ALA A 96 8.12 -7.41 24.05
N ALA A 97 7.32 -6.49 24.59
CA ALA A 97 5.90 -6.47 24.32
C ALA A 97 5.68 -6.33 22.81
N TYR A 98 4.99 -7.31 22.20
CA TYR A 98 4.57 -7.21 20.80
C TYR A 98 3.91 -5.83 20.56
N PRO A 99 4.23 -5.13 19.46
CA PRO A 99 3.69 -3.80 19.22
C PRO A 99 2.17 -3.84 19.26
N THR A 100 1.59 -2.90 20.02
CA THR A 100 0.14 -2.81 20.25
C THR A 100 -0.60 -2.51 18.93
N THR A 101 -1.90 -2.80 18.88
CA THR A 101 -2.71 -2.50 17.68
C THR A 101 -2.65 -1.02 17.29
N PRO A 102 -2.78 -0.04 18.22
CA PRO A 102 -2.60 1.38 17.88
C PRO A 102 -1.23 1.70 17.28
N THR A 103 -0.14 1.16 17.86
CA THR A 103 1.23 1.36 17.34
C THR A 103 1.36 0.86 15.90
N ARG A 104 0.77 -0.31 15.60
CA ARG A 104 0.80 -0.90 14.25
C ARG A 104 0.02 -0.10 13.23
N VAL A 105 -1.14 0.42 13.63
CA VAL A 105 -1.98 1.29 12.78
C VAL A 105 -1.25 2.60 12.50
N LEU A 106 -0.72 3.24 13.54
CA LEU A 106 0.06 4.48 13.39
C LEU A 106 1.29 4.25 12.50
N GLY A 107 2.04 3.17 12.71
CA GLY A 107 3.18 2.82 11.85
C GLY A 107 2.77 2.60 10.39
N GLY A 108 1.61 1.99 10.14
CA GLY A 108 1.06 1.81 8.80
C GLY A 108 0.73 3.14 8.12
N LEU A 109 0.10 4.06 8.86
CA LEU A 109 -0.20 5.41 8.37
C LEU A 109 1.06 6.25 8.13
N VAL A 110 2.09 6.12 8.97
CA VAL A 110 3.39 6.78 8.77
C VAL A 110 4.05 6.29 7.48
N ILE A 111 4.12 4.97 7.27
CA ILE A 111 4.67 4.40 6.04
C ILE A 111 3.87 4.85 4.82
N ALA A 112 2.53 4.88 4.91
CA ALA A 112 1.69 5.38 3.83
C ALA A 112 1.92 6.88 3.54
N GLY A 113 2.17 7.69 4.57
CA GLY A 113 2.53 9.10 4.41
C GLY A 113 3.87 9.28 3.70
N ILE A 114 4.88 8.49 4.08
CA ILE A 114 6.18 8.47 3.40
C ILE A 114 6.01 8.03 1.93
N ALA A 115 5.25 6.96 1.69
CA ALA A 115 4.95 6.49 0.34
C ALA A 115 4.27 7.56 -0.50
N CYS A 116 3.23 8.20 0.02
CA CYS A 116 2.53 9.30 -0.64
C CYS A 116 3.48 10.45 -1.01
N PHE A 117 4.35 10.85 -0.08
CA PHE A 117 5.33 11.88 -0.33
C PHE A 117 6.32 11.48 -1.42
N VAL A 118 6.89 10.27 -1.35
CA VAL A 118 7.84 9.77 -2.34
C VAL A 118 7.19 9.65 -3.72
N ASP A 119 6.03 9.01 -3.79
CA ASP A 119 5.29 8.73 -5.03
C ASP A 119 4.88 10.02 -5.74
N LEU A 120 4.51 11.08 -5.00
CA LEU A 120 3.96 12.31 -5.57
C LEU A 120 4.94 13.49 -5.64
N LYS A 121 6.06 13.46 -4.91
CA LYS A 121 7.03 14.58 -4.85
C LYS A 121 8.47 14.19 -5.18
N CYS A 122 8.91 12.99 -4.84
CA CYS A 122 10.32 12.59 -5.07
C CYS A 122 10.51 11.77 -6.34
N THR A 123 9.45 11.13 -6.82
CA THR A 123 9.52 10.21 -7.94
C THR A 123 9.48 10.97 -9.28
N PRO A 124 10.36 10.66 -10.26
CA PRO A 124 10.30 11.24 -11.59
C PRO A 124 8.92 11.05 -12.23
N HIS A 125 8.50 11.98 -13.09
CA HIS A 125 7.15 11.99 -13.66
C HIS A 125 6.71 10.66 -14.29
N ARG A 126 7.64 9.91 -14.90
CA ARG A 126 7.36 8.59 -15.52
C ARG A 126 7.07 7.48 -14.51
N LEU A 127 7.57 7.62 -13.28
CA LEU A 127 7.51 6.61 -12.24
C LEU A 127 6.49 6.96 -11.14
N THR A 128 5.80 8.11 -11.23
CA THR A 128 4.67 8.39 -10.32
C THR A 128 3.58 7.33 -10.53
N PRO A 129 2.60 7.18 -9.62
CA PRO A 129 1.55 6.18 -9.81
C PRO A 129 0.61 6.45 -11.00
N GLY A 130 0.48 7.69 -11.46
CA GLY A 130 -0.41 8.07 -12.55
C GLY A 130 -1.87 8.26 -12.13
N PHE A 131 -2.34 7.58 -11.08
CA PHE A 131 -3.71 7.76 -10.57
C PHE A 131 -3.95 9.17 -10.00
N GLU A 132 -2.91 9.93 -9.64
CA GLU A 132 -3.01 11.33 -9.23
C GLU A 132 -3.55 12.24 -10.32
N ARG A 133 -3.47 11.80 -11.58
CA ARG A 133 -4.03 12.51 -12.74
C ARG A 133 -5.48 12.13 -13.03
N ARG A 134 -6.02 11.17 -12.27
CA ARG A 134 -7.37 10.61 -12.44
C ARG A 134 -8.29 10.86 -11.25
N LEU A 135 -7.72 11.16 -10.09
CA LEU A 135 -8.42 11.29 -8.83
C LEU A 135 -8.24 12.69 -8.25
N SER A 136 -9.28 13.15 -7.57
CA SER A 136 -9.25 14.36 -6.75
C SER A 136 -8.28 14.19 -5.57
N PRO A 137 -7.74 15.30 -5.01
CA PRO A 137 -6.85 15.25 -3.84
C PRO A 137 -7.45 14.51 -2.64
N GLY A 138 -8.76 14.65 -2.41
CA GLY A 138 -9.47 13.96 -1.33
C GLY A 138 -9.49 12.44 -1.53
N MET A 139 -9.81 11.97 -2.74
CA MET A 139 -9.77 10.54 -3.04
C MET A 139 -8.35 9.97 -2.98
N LEU A 140 -7.33 10.74 -3.40
CA LEU A 140 -5.93 10.33 -3.23
C LEU A 140 -5.57 10.14 -1.76
N ALA A 141 -5.97 11.07 -0.88
CA ALA A 141 -5.75 10.92 0.55
C ALA A 141 -6.41 9.64 1.09
N LEU A 142 -7.64 9.35 0.69
CA LEU A 142 -8.34 8.13 1.09
C LEU A 142 -7.65 6.85 0.59
N VAL A 143 -7.08 6.85 -0.61
CA VAL A 143 -6.31 5.71 -1.15
C VAL A 143 -5.09 5.41 -0.26
N TYR A 144 -4.31 6.43 0.11
CA TYR A 144 -3.15 6.23 0.99
C TYR A 144 -3.54 5.91 2.44
N VAL A 145 -4.64 6.46 2.95
CA VAL A 145 -5.17 6.07 4.27
C VAL A 145 -5.59 4.60 4.25
N ALA A 146 -6.35 4.17 3.23
CA ALA A 146 -6.73 2.78 3.05
C ALA A 146 -5.49 1.86 2.95
N PHE A 147 -4.48 2.26 2.18
CA PHE A 147 -3.20 1.57 2.11
C PHE A 147 -2.56 1.39 3.49
N GLY A 148 -2.42 2.47 4.26
CA GLY A 148 -1.79 2.46 5.58
C GLY A 148 -2.55 1.64 6.62
N LEU A 149 -3.88 1.71 6.62
CA LEU A 149 -4.74 0.92 7.52
C LEU A 149 -4.70 -0.58 7.21
N ALA A 150 -4.41 -0.96 5.96
CA ALA A 150 -4.35 -2.35 5.55
C ALA A 150 -3.01 -3.04 5.85
N LEU A 151 -1.91 -2.30 5.96
CA LEU A 151 -0.59 -2.86 6.32
C LEU A 151 -0.60 -3.74 7.59
N PRO A 152 -1.19 -3.34 8.73
CA PRO A 152 -1.23 -4.19 9.92
C PRO A 152 -2.06 -5.48 9.77
N LEU A 153 -2.98 -5.55 8.80
CA LEU A 153 -3.90 -6.68 8.63
C LEU A 153 -3.16 -7.98 8.34
N GLY A 154 -2.05 -7.92 7.59
CA GLY A 154 -1.29 -9.13 7.24
C GLY A 154 -0.72 -9.84 8.46
N ALA A 155 -0.13 -9.07 9.40
CA ALA A 155 0.34 -9.61 10.67
C ALA A 155 -0.81 -10.14 11.55
N MET A 156 -1.99 -9.53 11.50
CA MET A 156 -3.17 -10.00 12.25
C MET A 156 -3.68 -11.34 11.70
N LEU A 157 -3.81 -11.46 10.37
CA LEU A 157 -4.25 -12.68 9.70
C LEU A 157 -3.29 -13.86 9.96
N LEU A 158 -1.98 -13.63 9.85
CA LEU A 158 -0.98 -14.65 10.10
C LEU A 158 -0.99 -15.14 11.56
N ARG A 159 -1.22 -14.24 12.53
CA ARG A 159 -1.38 -14.62 13.94
C ARG A 159 -2.64 -15.44 14.18
N HIS A 160 -3.72 -15.14 13.47
CA HIS A 160 -4.98 -15.86 13.60
C HIS A 160 -4.87 -17.29 13.03
N ALA A 161 -4.20 -17.44 11.88
CA ALA A 161 -3.95 -18.75 11.28
C ALA A 161 -3.07 -19.64 12.17
N GLY A 162 -2.00 -19.08 12.75
CA GLY A 162 -1.11 -19.84 13.65
C GLY A 162 -1.70 -20.22 15.01
N LYS A 163 -2.83 -19.64 15.42
CA LYS A 163 -3.57 -20.04 16.62
C LYS A 163 -4.55 -21.19 16.38
N ARG A 164 -4.87 -21.49 15.13
CA ARG A 164 -5.85 -22.51 14.72
C ARG A 164 -5.20 -23.83 14.28
N ALA A 165 -3.89 -23.86 14.12
CA ALA A 165 -3.08 -25.05 13.81
C ALA A 165 -2.49 -25.61 15.11
#